data_AF-A0A7K2B312-F1
#
_entry.id   AF-A0A7K2B312-F1
#
_cell.length_a   1.000
_cell.length_b   1.000
_cell.length_c   1.000
_cell.angle_alpha   90.00
_cell.angle_beta   90.00
_cell.angle_gamma   90.00
#
_symmetry.space_group_name_H-M   'P 1'
#
loop_
_entity.id
_entity.type
_entity.pdbx_description
1 polymer ?
#
loop_
_entity_poly.entity_id
_entity_poly.type
_entity_poly.pdbx_seq_one_letter_code
_entity_poly.pdbx_strand_id
1 'polypeptide(L)'
;MDLDYWLSVVTGKVPQPADDFIVIASPTDAIRDEYLGGISGRPESEVRKILESMLGRSRSIPEWDALQLQFMKAMRSAGMHRSEVADDSLGSRPQFSDYQKRVILSAAGKSSEPTWPGLTWVLDLLPGRPDRALAVVTAFLHAHIGVLPDWRINGLSDATAIIRSRYILSETDAHESILGTIDWRDFEFLVAALYEAKGYEVEVTPGQKDGGRDVIARRTGADAETLYVACSRGASKKDAEAVAALNGRLDTGERASRGVFINVAGFTEQGPGTAVAVAKEMPRVALLGRDQLLPQLNAHLGADWPYRVDRIIAAVRRDQDTPQTASPG
;
A
#
# COMPACT_ATOMS: atom_id res chain seq x y z
N MET A 1 -7.68 -27.70 -0.16
CA MET A 1 -7.78 -27.03 -1.47
C MET A 1 -6.36 -26.71 -1.88
N ASP A 2 -5.92 -27.28 -2.99
CA ASP A 2 -4.60 -27.06 -3.58
C ASP A 2 -4.70 -26.07 -4.76
N LEU A 3 -3.55 -25.72 -5.33
CA LEU A 3 -3.46 -24.78 -6.45
C LEU A 3 -4.24 -25.29 -7.67
N ASP A 4 -4.08 -26.55 -8.04
CA ASP A 4 -4.72 -27.13 -9.24
C ASP A 4 -6.24 -27.16 -9.13
N TYR A 5 -6.77 -27.48 -7.95
CA TYR A 5 -8.21 -27.42 -7.69
C TYR A 5 -8.72 -25.99 -7.81
N TRP A 6 -8.04 -25.02 -7.18
CA TRP A 6 -8.43 -23.62 -7.26
C TRP A 6 -8.41 -23.10 -8.71
N LEU A 7 -7.34 -23.39 -9.47
CA LEU A 7 -7.24 -23.03 -10.88
C LEU A 7 -8.38 -23.66 -11.69
N SER A 8 -8.75 -24.90 -11.40
CA SER A 8 -9.85 -25.59 -12.07
C SER A 8 -11.20 -24.92 -11.81
N VAL A 9 -11.43 -24.40 -10.60
CA VAL A 9 -12.64 -23.64 -10.25
C VAL A 9 -12.63 -22.26 -10.92
N VAL A 10 -11.52 -21.51 -10.85
CA VAL A 10 -11.41 -20.15 -11.44
C VAL A 10 -11.52 -20.20 -12.96
N THR A 11 -10.94 -21.21 -13.59
CA THR A 11 -11.01 -21.39 -15.05
C THR A 11 -12.32 -22.02 -15.50
N GLY A 12 -13.23 -22.36 -14.58
CA GLY A 12 -14.55 -22.93 -14.89
C GLY A 12 -14.49 -24.36 -15.44
N LYS A 13 -13.38 -25.08 -15.20
CA LYS A 13 -13.28 -26.52 -15.50
C LYS A 13 -14.08 -27.34 -14.49
N VAL A 14 -14.19 -26.85 -13.26
CA VAL A 14 -14.96 -27.45 -12.17
C VAL A 14 -15.98 -26.40 -11.68
N PRO A 15 -17.24 -26.79 -11.42
CA PRO A 15 -18.22 -25.88 -10.83
C PRO A 15 -17.77 -25.40 -9.45
N GLN A 16 -18.26 -24.23 -9.04
CA GLN A 16 -17.97 -23.73 -7.71
C GLN A 16 -18.53 -24.71 -6.66
N PRO A 17 -17.77 -25.00 -5.59
CA PRO A 17 -18.19 -25.95 -4.56
C PRO A 17 -19.41 -25.48 -3.77
N ALA A 18 -19.69 -24.17 -3.75
CA ALA A 18 -20.86 -23.57 -3.13
C ALA A 18 -21.14 -22.19 -3.78
N ASP A 19 -22.37 -21.70 -3.64
CA ASP A 19 -22.82 -20.41 -4.20
C ASP A 19 -22.11 -19.21 -3.55
N ASP A 20 -21.57 -19.38 -2.34
CA ASP A 20 -20.79 -18.39 -1.59
C ASP A 20 -19.27 -18.51 -1.83
N PHE A 21 -18.81 -19.43 -2.69
CA PHE A 21 -17.40 -19.61 -2.96
C PHE A 21 -16.85 -18.43 -3.79
N ILE A 22 -16.14 -17.52 -3.12
CA ILE A 22 -15.73 -16.26 -3.72
C ILE A 22 -14.42 -16.42 -4.52
N VAL A 23 -14.53 -16.52 -5.85
CA VAL A 23 -13.39 -16.71 -6.77
C VAL A 23 -12.71 -15.40 -7.17
N ILE A 24 -12.55 -14.47 -6.25
CA ILE A 24 -12.03 -13.13 -6.56
C ILE A 24 -10.65 -12.86 -5.96
N ALA A 25 -10.11 -13.81 -5.20
CA ALA A 25 -8.80 -13.77 -4.57
C ALA A 25 -8.22 -15.19 -4.50
N SER A 26 -6.92 -15.29 -4.25
CA SER A 26 -6.27 -16.56 -3.93
C SER A 26 -6.79 -17.03 -2.56
N PRO A 27 -7.07 -18.33 -2.35
CA PRO A 27 -7.68 -18.79 -1.10
C PRO A 27 -6.73 -18.67 0.09
N THR A 28 -5.42 -18.81 -0.15
CA THR A 28 -4.37 -18.66 0.83
C THR A 28 -3.14 -18.02 0.20
N ASP A 29 -2.31 -17.42 1.04
CA ASP A 29 -1.00 -16.89 0.66
C ASP A 29 -0.12 -17.98 0.04
N ALA A 30 -0.14 -19.20 0.58
CA ALA A 30 0.62 -20.33 0.02
C ALA A 30 0.22 -20.66 -1.42
N ILE A 31 -1.08 -20.69 -1.74
CA ILE A 31 -1.57 -20.95 -3.09
C ILE A 31 -1.20 -19.82 -4.04
N ARG A 32 -1.29 -18.56 -3.57
CA ARG A 32 -0.86 -17.39 -4.34
C ARG A 32 0.62 -17.50 -4.69
N ASP A 33 1.46 -17.74 -3.70
CA ASP A 33 2.91 -17.73 -3.86
C ASP A 33 3.37 -18.89 -4.75
N GLU A 34 2.73 -20.06 -4.63
CA GLU A 34 2.90 -21.19 -5.55
C GLU A 34 2.51 -20.83 -6.99
N TYR A 35 1.38 -20.13 -7.18
CA TYR A 35 0.95 -19.67 -8.50
C TYR A 35 1.93 -18.64 -9.10
N LEU A 36 2.37 -17.66 -8.31
CA LEU A 36 3.30 -16.61 -8.72
C LEU A 36 4.68 -17.19 -9.08
N GLY A 37 5.16 -18.20 -8.34
CA GLY A 37 6.42 -18.87 -8.61
C GLY A 37 6.46 -19.57 -9.98
N GLY A 38 5.31 -19.98 -10.52
CA GLY A 38 5.20 -20.61 -11.84
C GLY A 38 4.69 -19.70 -12.95
N ILE A 39 4.45 -18.42 -12.69
CA ILE A 39 3.64 -17.55 -13.56
C ILE A 39 4.23 -17.33 -14.96
N SER A 40 5.56 -17.36 -15.10
CA SER A 40 6.26 -17.15 -16.37
C SER A 40 5.89 -18.18 -17.43
N GLY A 41 5.67 -19.43 -17.02
CA GLY A 41 5.34 -20.56 -17.89
C GLY A 41 3.83 -20.80 -18.10
N ARG A 42 2.96 -20.01 -17.46
CA ARG A 42 1.50 -20.19 -17.51
C ARG A 42 0.92 -19.60 -18.80
N PRO A 43 -0.14 -20.20 -19.37
CA PRO A 43 -0.74 -19.70 -20.60
C PRO A 43 -1.47 -18.36 -20.36
N GLU A 44 -1.34 -17.44 -21.30
CA GLU A 44 -1.92 -16.09 -21.23
C GLU A 44 -3.43 -16.09 -21.00
N SER A 45 -4.15 -17.05 -21.59
CA SER A 45 -5.60 -17.21 -21.40
C SER A 45 -5.99 -17.54 -19.97
N GLU A 46 -5.15 -18.29 -19.24
CA GLU A 46 -5.38 -18.62 -17.83
C GLU A 46 -5.14 -17.39 -16.96
N VAL A 47 -4.01 -16.71 -17.16
CA VAL A 47 -3.66 -15.48 -16.43
C VAL A 47 -4.75 -14.42 -16.60
N ARG A 48 -5.21 -14.18 -17.84
CA ARG A 48 -6.27 -13.21 -18.13
C ARG A 48 -7.60 -13.57 -17.47
N LYS A 49 -7.95 -14.86 -17.41
CA LYS A 49 -9.19 -15.31 -16.78
C LYS A 49 -9.17 -15.13 -15.25
N ILE A 50 -8.04 -15.41 -14.62
CA ILE A 50 -7.84 -15.16 -13.19
C ILE A 50 -7.92 -13.66 -12.91
N LEU A 51 -7.24 -12.83 -13.70
CA LEU A 51 -7.30 -11.38 -13.57
C LEU A 51 -8.71 -10.83 -13.79
N GLU A 52 -9.47 -11.34 -14.77
CA GLU A 52 -10.88 -10.93 -14.98
C GLU A 52 -11.71 -11.15 -13.71
N SER A 53 -11.52 -12.30 -13.06
CA SER A 53 -12.24 -12.65 -11.83
C SER A 53 -11.85 -11.76 -10.65
N MET A 54 -10.56 -11.48 -10.49
CA MET A 54 -10.03 -10.65 -9.40
C MET A 54 -10.34 -9.16 -9.57
N LEU A 55 -10.24 -8.64 -10.79
CA LEU A 55 -10.57 -7.24 -11.11
C LEU A 55 -12.07 -6.99 -10.97
N GLY A 56 -12.88 -7.94 -11.40
CA GLY A 56 -14.33 -7.92 -11.23
C GLY A 56 -15.06 -6.94 -12.15
N ARG A 57 -16.29 -7.31 -12.52
CA ARG A 57 -17.22 -6.46 -13.28
C ARG A 57 -17.90 -5.45 -12.36
N SER A 58 -18.49 -4.41 -12.95
CA SER A 58 -19.30 -3.44 -12.21
C SER A 58 -20.43 -4.16 -11.48
N ARG A 59 -20.53 -3.97 -10.16
CA ARG A 59 -21.55 -4.64 -9.33
C ARG A 59 -21.88 -3.81 -8.11
N SER A 60 -23.07 -4.04 -7.56
CA SER A 60 -23.40 -3.63 -6.20
C SER A 60 -23.19 -4.80 -5.24
N ILE A 61 -22.93 -4.50 -3.97
CA ILE A 61 -22.76 -5.52 -2.92
C ILE A 61 -23.77 -5.16 -1.82
N PRO A 62 -25.06 -5.54 -1.97
CA PRO A 62 -26.14 -4.98 -1.16
C PRO A 62 -25.91 -5.12 0.36
N GLU A 63 -25.42 -6.26 0.81
CA GLU A 63 -25.14 -6.53 2.22
C GLU A 63 -24.04 -5.61 2.76
N TRP A 64 -22.94 -5.45 2.01
CA TRP A 64 -21.84 -4.58 2.39
C TRP A 64 -22.21 -3.10 2.28
N ASP A 65 -22.89 -2.71 1.21
CA ASP A 65 -23.37 -1.35 0.98
C ASP A 65 -24.37 -0.93 2.09
N ALA A 66 -25.23 -1.85 2.54
CA ALA A 66 -26.12 -1.65 3.68
C ALA A 66 -25.36 -1.51 5.00
N LEU A 67 -24.32 -2.31 5.24
CA LEU A 67 -23.46 -2.20 6.42
C LEU A 67 -22.75 -0.84 6.46
N GLN A 68 -22.22 -0.38 5.32
CA GLN A 68 -21.60 0.94 5.20
C GLN A 68 -22.59 2.07 5.50
N LEU A 69 -23.86 1.94 5.08
CA LEU A 69 -24.92 2.89 5.45
C LEU A 69 -25.21 2.90 6.94
N GLN A 70 -25.27 1.73 7.58
CA GLN A 70 -25.45 1.64 9.03
C GLN A 70 -24.29 2.28 9.78
N PHE A 71 -23.06 2.01 9.36
CA PHE A 71 -21.86 2.61 9.93
C PHE A 71 -21.88 4.14 9.81
N MET A 72 -22.23 4.68 8.62
CA MET A 72 -22.37 6.12 8.42
C MET A 72 -23.45 6.75 9.32
N LYS A 73 -24.60 6.07 9.51
CA LYS A 73 -25.65 6.54 10.43
C LYS A 73 -25.17 6.55 11.89
N ALA A 74 -24.48 5.49 12.31
CA ALA A 74 -23.94 5.35 13.65
C ALA A 74 -22.89 6.44 13.96
N MET A 75 -21.94 6.65 13.06
CA MET A 75 -20.92 7.72 13.17
C MET A 75 -21.57 9.10 13.32
N ARG A 76 -22.62 9.38 12.52
CA ARG A 76 -23.38 10.64 12.62
C ARG A 76 -24.08 10.77 13.97
N SER A 77 -24.70 9.71 14.49
CA SER A 77 -25.36 9.74 15.80
C SER A 77 -24.38 9.89 16.97
N ALA A 78 -23.13 9.45 16.80
CA ALA A 78 -22.07 9.56 17.80
C ALA A 78 -21.36 10.94 17.81
N GLY A 79 -21.76 11.87 16.93
CA GLY A 79 -21.08 13.17 16.79
C GLY A 79 -19.65 13.06 16.23
N MET A 80 -19.22 11.87 15.78
CA MET A 80 -17.95 11.66 15.10
C MET A 80 -18.08 12.14 13.65
N HIS A 81 -17.95 13.45 13.46
CA HIS A 81 -17.69 14.01 12.15
C HIS A 81 -16.22 13.77 11.80
N ARG A 82 -15.95 13.24 10.59
CA ARG A 82 -14.62 13.35 9.99
C ARG A 82 -14.33 14.85 9.97
N SER A 83 -13.29 15.29 10.68
CA SER A 83 -13.15 16.68 11.11
C SER A 83 -13.46 17.65 9.96
N GLU A 84 -14.29 18.65 10.25
CA GLU A 84 -14.43 19.84 9.41
C GLU A 84 -13.14 20.66 9.54
N VAL A 85 -12.01 20.14 9.06
CA VAL A 85 -10.74 20.87 9.10
C VAL A 85 -10.10 20.84 7.72
N ALA A 86 -10.47 21.86 6.97
CA ALA A 86 -9.60 22.90 6.43
C ALA A 86 -10.31 23.42 5.18
N ASP A 87 -10.72 24.69 5.23
CA ASP A 87 -10.93 25.49 4.03
C ASP A 87 -9.56 25.60 3.36
N ASP A 88 -9.19 24.56 2.60
CA ASP A 88 -8.05 24.60 1.71
C ASP A 88 -8.43 25.56 0.57
N SER A 89 -7.43 26.19 -0.04
CA SER A 89 -7.50 27.10 -1.17
C SER A 89 -8.32 26.64 -2.39
N LEU A 90 -8.84 25.40 -2.37
CA LEU A 90 -9.68 24.74 -3.37
C LEU A 90 -11.15 24.57 -2.93
N GLY A 91 -11.55 25.07 -1.76
CA GLY A 91 -12.92 25.09 -1.24
C GLY A 91 -13.28 23.96 -0.27
N SER A 92 -14.54 23.96 0.21
CA SER A 92 -15.05 22.98 1.17
C SER A 92 -15.04 21.57 0.60
N ARG A 93 -14.35 20.63 1.26
CA ARG A 93 -14.38 19.21 0.88
C ARG A 93 -15.82 18.69 0.93
N PRO A 94 -16.25 17.88 -0.06
CA PRO A 94 -17.60 17.33 -0.06
C PRO A 94 -17.80 16.42 1.15
N GLN A 95 -18.94 16.59 1.82
CA GLN A 95 -19.33 15.83 3.02
C GLN A 95 -19.34 14.30 2.79
N PHE A 96 -19.60 13.88 1.56
CA PHE A 96 -19.62 12.48 1.14
C PHE A 96 -18.71 12.27 -0.07
N SER A 97 -17.93 11.19 -0.03
CA SER A 97 -17.24 10.66 -1.21
C SER A 97 -18.24 10.21 -2.27
N ASP A 98 -17.80 10.11 -3.53
CA ASP A 98 -18.69 9.70 -4.62
C ASP A 98 -19.18 8.25 -4.47
N TYR A 99 -18.39 7.37 -3.85
CA TYR A 99 -18.85 6.04 -3.44
C TYR A 99 -20.02 6.13 -2.45
N GLN A 100 -19.89 6.92 -1.40
CA GLN A 100 -20.96 7.09 -0.40
C GLN A 100 -22.23 7.67 -1.03
N LYS A 101 -22.11 8.62 -1.98
CA LYS A 101 -23.26 9.12 -2.74
C LYS A 101 -23.95 8.01 -3.53
N ARG A 102 -23.20 7.16 -4.25
CA ARG A 102 -23.77 6.02 -4.99
C ARG A 102 -24.51 5.06 -4.07
N VAL A 103 -23.93 4.73 -2.91
CA VAL A 103 -24.55 3.86 -1.91
C VAL A 103 -25.86 4.46 -1.37
N ILE A 104 -25.86 5.75 -1.04
CA ILE A 104 -27.08 6.46 -0.56
C ILE A 104 -28.16 6.46 -1.64
N LEU A 105 -27.81 6.76 -2.89
CA LEU A 105 -28.75 6.79 -4.01
C LEU A 105 -29.32 5.40 -4.31
N SER A 106 -28.47 4.37 -4.30
CA SER A 106 -28.89 2.98 -4.50
C SER A 106 -29.85 2.53 -3.39
N ALA A 107 -29.54 2.81 -2.12
CA ALA A 107 -30.42 2.43 -1.01
C ALA A 107 -31.72 3.23 -0.95
N ALA A 108 -31.73 4.45 -1.48
CA ALA A 108 -32.94 5.25 -1.66
C ALA A 108 -33.79 4.81 -2.86
N GLY A 109 -33.34 3.80 -3.64
CA GLY A 109 -34.00 3.37 -4.88
C GLY A 109 -33.95 4.42 -5.99
N LYS A 110 -33.05 5.40 -5.90
CA LYS A 110 -32.94 6.55 -6.82
C LYS A 110 -31.89 6.36 -7.91
N SER A 111 -31.10 5.29 -7.85
CA SER A 111 -30.15 4.92 -8.89
C SER A 111 -30.21 3.42 -9.17
N SER A 112 -30.10 3.08 -10.46
CA SER A 112 -29.90 1.70 -10.94
C SER A 112 -28.43 1.43 -11.30
N GLU A 113 -27.56 2.43 -11.16
CA GLU A 113 -26.14 2.28 -11.42
C GLU A 113 -25.48 1.41 -10.33
N PRO A 114 -24.53 0.53 -10.71
CA PRO A 114 -23.74 -0.22 -9.75
C PRO A 114 -22.98 0.69 -8.76
N THR A 115 -22.94 0.31 -7.49
CA THR A 115 -22.21 1.10 -6.47
C THR A 115 -20.70 1.07 -6.69
N TRP A 116 -20.18 -0.02 -7.28
CA TRP A 116 -18.77 -0.20 -7.62
C TRP A 116 -18.55 -0.26 -9.14
N PRO A 117 -17.60 0.53 -9.68
CA PRO A 117 -17.20 0.41 -11.07
C PRO A 117 -16.37 -0.87 -11.28
N GLY A 118 -16.51 -1.49 -12.45
CA GLY A 118 -15.72 -2.66 -12.85
C GLY A 118 -14.33 -2.26 -13.35
N LEU A 119 -13.35 -3.12 -13.08
CA LEU A 119 -11.95 -2.90 -13.49
C LEU A 119 -11.50 -3.83 -14.62
N THR A 120 -12.37 -4.70 -15.14
CA THR A 120 -12.02 -5.65 -16.22
C THR A 120 -11.43 -5.00 -17.48
N TRP A 121 -11.78 -3.75 -17.80
CA TRP A 121 -11.21 -3.01 -18.93
C TRP A 121 -9.69 -2.80 -18.82
N VAL A 122 -9.11 -2.90 -17.61
CA VAL A 122 -7.67 -2.86 -17.38
C VAL A 122 -6.93 -3.95 -18.16
N LEU A 123 -7.61 -5.07 -18.48
CA LEU A 123 -7.03 -6.15 -19.28
C LEU A 123 -6.68 -5.74 -20.71
N ASP A 124 -7.30 -4.69 -21.25
CA ASP A 124 -7.01 -4.18 -22.60
C ASP A 124 -5.64 -3.47 -22.65
N LEU A 125 -5.11 -3.07 -21.50
CA LEU A 125 -3.77 -2.51 -21.38
C LEU A 125 -2.69 -3.59 -21.41
N LEU A 126 -3.02 -4.87 -21.22
CA LEU A 126 -2.05 -5.96 -21.13
C LEU A 126 -1.88 -6.69 -22.47
N PRO A 127 -0.66 -7.06 -22.89
CA PRO A 127 0.63 -6.87 -22.20
C PRO A 127 1.32 -5.53 -22.52
N GLY A 128 0.70 -4.62 -23.29
CA GLY A 128 1.41 -3.46 -23.86
C GLY A 128 1.75 -2.31 -22.90
N ARG A 129 0.94 -2.09 -21.85
CA ARG A 129 1.08 -1.01 -20.84
C ARG A 129 0.78 -1.54 -19.42
N PRO A 130 1.56 -2.51 -18.93
CA PRO A 130 1.34 -3.11 -17.61
C PRO A 130 1.56 -2.12 -16.47
N ASP A 131 2.40 -1.09 -16.67
CA ASP A 131 2.57 0.04 -15.75
C ASP A 131 1.26 0.80 -15.50
N ARG A 132 0.52 1.09 -16.58
CA ARG A 132 -0.77 1.78 -16.50
C ARG A 132 -1.85 0.88 -15.93
N ALA A 133 -1.82 -0.41 -16.28
CA ALA A 133 -2.73 -1.39 -15.70
C ALA A 133 -2.57 -1.45 -14.18
N LEU A 134 -1.33 -1.57 -13.70
CA LEU A 134 -1.00 -1.57 -12.28
C LEU A 134 -1.45 -0.27 -11.61
N ALA A 135 -1.10 0.89 -12.18
CA ALA A 135 -1.45 2.19 -11.62
C ALA A 135 -2.97 2.39 -11.45
N VAL A 136 -3.78 1.91 -12.39
CA VAL A 136 -5.25 2.00 -12.28
C VAL A 136 -5.78 1.18 -11.11
N VAL A 137 -5.32 -0.07 -10.96
CA VAL A 137 -5.79 -0.94 -9.89
C VAL A 137 -5.32 -0.43 -8.51
N THR A 138 -4.06 -0.01 -8.41
CA THR A 138 -3.51 0.59 -7.19
C THR A 138 -4.23 1.90 -6.82
N ALA A 139 -4.51 2.78 -7.79
CA ALA A 139 -5.28 4.00 -7.53
C ALA A 139 -6.70 3.70 -7.06
N PHE A 140 -7.34 2.68 -7.64
CA PHE A 140 -8.67 2.25 -7.20
C PHE A 140 -8.64 1.71 -5.77
N LEU A 141 -7.66 0.89 -5.42
CA LEU A 141 -7.43 0.40 -4.07
C LEU A 141 -7.27 1.57 -3.10
N HIS A 142 -6.36 2.52 -3.39
CA HIS A 142 -6.11 3.68 -2.53
C HIS A 142 -7.36 4.53 -2.30
N ALA A 143 -8.17 4.74 -3.33
CA ALA A 143 -9.37 5.56 -3.22
C ALA A 143 -10.47 4.92 -2.33
N HIS A 144 -10.46 3.59 -2.19
CA HIS A 144 -11.56 2.86 -1.55
C HIS A 144 -11.12 1.93 -0.41
N ILE A 145 -9.85 1.92 -0.02
CA ILE A 145 -9.31 0.96 0.96
C ILE A 145 -10.03 1.00 2.31
N GLY A 146 -10.44 2.19 2.76
CA GLY A 146 -11.17 2.37 4.03
C GLY A 146 -12.62 1.89 4.00
N VAL A 147 -13.16 1.52 2.83
CA VAL A 147 -14.55 1.07 2.66
C VAL A 147 -14.67 -0.26 1.93
N LEU A 148 -13.61 -0.77 1.31
CA LEU A 148 -13.61 -2.07 0.64
C LEU A 148 -13.58 -3.21 1.67
N PRO A 149 -14.32 -4.31 1.44
CA PRO A 149 -14.20 -5.50 2.26
C PRO A 149 -12.85 -6.18 2.04
N ASP A 150 -12.35 -6.88 3.06
CA ASP A 150 -11.02 -7.53 3.06
C ASP A 150 -10.80 -8.43 1.85
N TRP A 151 -11.81 -9.22 1.50
CA TRP A 151 -11.74 -10.12 0.35
C TRP A 151 -11.59 -9.38 -0.98
N ARG A 152 -12.11 -8.15 -1.13
CA ARG A 152 -11.87 -7.34 -2.35
C ARG A 152 -10.46 -6.79 -2.36
N ILE A 153 -9.96 -6.35 -1.21
CA ILE A 153 -8.60 -5.83 -1.09
C ILE A 153 -7.61 -6.94 -1.41
N ASN A 154 -7.79 -8.13 -0.86
CA ASN A 154 -6.97 -9.30 -1.18
C ASN A 154 -7.06 -9.62 -2.67
N GLY A 155 -8.26 -9.65 -3.25
CA GLY A 155 -8.44 -9.94 -4.67
C GLY A 155 -7.74 -8.96 -5.61
N LEU A 156 -7.90 -7.65 -5.36
CA LEU A 156 -7.23 -6.63 -6.15
C LEU A 156 -5.72 -6.59 -5.91
N SER A 157 -5.26 -6.89 -4.69
CA SER A 157 -3.83 -7.00 -4.39
C SER A 157 -3.20 -8.23 -5.05
N ASP A 158 -3.94 -9.34 -5.16
CA ASP A 158 -3.50 -10.51 -5.91
C ASP A 158 -3.45 -10.20 -7.41
N ALA A 159 -4.42 -9.43 -7.93
CA ALA A 159 -4.40 -8.98 -9.32
C ALA A 159 -3.17 -8.11 -9.62
N THR A 160 -2.84 -7.15 -8.74
CA THR A 160 -1.65 -6.31 -8.90
C THR A 160 -0.36 -7.14 -8.82
N ALA A 161 -0.31 -8.12 -7.90
CA ALA A 161 0.80 -9.07 -7.79
C ALA A 161 0.98 -9.91 -9.08
N ILE A 162 -0.11 -10.43 -9.65
CA ILE A 162 -0.09 -11.18 -10.92
C ILE A 162 0.36 -10.29 -12.07
N ILE A 163 -0.20 -9.08 -12.21
CA ILE A 163 0.20 -8.14 -13.27
C ILE A 163 1.69 -7.81 -13.17
N ARG A 164 2.16 -7.52 -11.95
CA ARG A 164 3.54 -7.19 -11.69
C ARG A 164 4.46 -8.37 -11.99
N SER A 165 4.16 -9.55 -11.47
CA SER A 165 5.00 -10.75 -11.62
C SER A 165 5.04 -11.27 -13.05
N ARG A 166 3.93 -11.16 -13.79
CA ARG A 166 3.84 -11.66 -15.16
C ARG A 166 4.45 -10.72 -16.20
N TYR A 167 4.21 -9.42 -16.06
CA TYR A 167 4.47 -8.45 -17.14
C TYR A 167 5.55 -7.41 -16.82
N ILE A 168 5.98 -7.28 -15.56
CA ILE A 168 6.93 -6.23 -15.13
C ILE A 168 8.22 -6.83 -14.58
N LEU A 169 8.12 -7.76 -13.61
CA LEU A 169 9.31 -8.32 -12.97
C LEU A 169 9.96 -9.34 -13.91
N SER A 170 11.25 -9.13 -14.18
CA SER A 170 12.11 -10.19 -14.72
C SER A 170 12.62 -11.03 -13.54
N GLU A 171 12.67 -12.36 -13.69
CA GLU A 171 12.99 -13.33 -12.62
C GLU A 171 14.30 -13.04 -11.86
N THR A 172 15.20 -12.21 -12.42
CA THR A 172 16.51 -11.88 -11.84
C THR A 172 16.55 -10.56 -11.06
N ASP A 173 15.61 -9.62 -11.26
CA ASP A 173 15.72 -8.24 -10.74
C ASP A 173 14.48 -7.74 -9.97
N ALA A 174 13.62 -8.63 -9.49
CA ALA A 174 12.34 -8.25 -8.89
C ALA A 174 12.46 -7.27 -7.71
N HIS A 175 13.51 -7.44 -6.89
CA HIS A 175 13.78 -6.61 -5.70
C HIS A 175 14.23 -5.20 -6.07
N GLU A 176 15.02 -5.05 -7.13
CA GLU A 176 15.48 -3.73 -7.59
C GLU A 176 14.38 -3.02 -8.41
N SER A 177 13.72 -3.77 -9.28
CA SER A 177 12.65 -3.24 -10.14
C SER A 177 11.50 -2.68 -9.33
N ILE A 178 11.16 -3.28 -8.18
CA ILE A 178 10.03 -2.80 -7.38
C ILE A 178 10.30 -1.45 -6.71
N LEU A 179 11.50 -1.26 -6.13
CA LEU A 179 11.88 0.00 -5.49
C LEU A 179 11.95 1.17 -6.49
N GLY A 180 12.22 0.86 -7.78
CA GLY A 180 12.19 1.84 -8.87
C GLY A 180 10.79 2.18 -9.38
N THR A 181 9.80 1.30 -9.21
CA THR A 181 8.47 1.41 -9.86
C THR A 181 7.34 1.86 -8.94
N ILE A 182 7.39 1.58 -7.64
CA ILE A 182 6.36 2.05 -6.69
C ILE A 182 6.31 3.59 -6.60
N ASP A 183 5.15 4.13 -6.23
CA ASP A 183 5.01 5.58 -6.00
C ASP A 183 5.83 6.04 -4.78
N TRP A 184 6.18 7.33 -4.71
CA TRP A 184 6.91 7.89 -3.57
C TRP A 184 6.17 7.67 -2.25
N ARG A 185 4.84 7.80 -2.25
CA ARG A 185 4.02 7.61 -1.05
C ARG A 185 3.92 6.13 -0.67
N ASP A 186 3.85 5.25 -1.66
CA ASP A 186 3.87 3.81 -1.47
C ASP A 186 5.19 3.31 -0.86
N PHE A 187 6.30 3.95 -1.23
CA PHE A 187 7.59 3.67 -0.61
C PHE A 187 7.63 4.03 0.87
N GLU A 188 7.02 5.15 1.28
CA GLU A 188 6.90 5.53 2.70
C GLU A 188 6.10 4.47 3.49
N PHE A 189 4.99 4.00 2.93
CA PHE A 189 4.20 2.93 3.56
C PHE A 189 4.93 1.58 3.61
N LEU A 190 5.73 1.24 2.58
CA LEU A 190 6.58 0.05 2.62
C LEU A 190 7.64 0.14 3.74
N VAL A 191 8.25 1.31 3.90
CA VAL A 191 9.20 1.56 4.99
C VAL A 191 8.48 1.51 6.35
N ALA A 192 7.28 2.05 6.47
CA ALA A 192 6.46 1.93 7.66
C ALA A 192 6.20 0.46 8.02
N ALA A 193 5.80 -0.37 7.05
CA ALA A 193 5.62 -1.81 7.24
C ALA A 193 6.90 -2.50 7.73
N LEU A 194 8.06 -2.11 7.21
CA LEU A 194 9.36 -2.63 7.68
C LEU A 194 9.59 -2.31 9.17
N TYR A 195 9.26 -1.10 9.61
CA TYR A 195 9.42 -0.72 11.02
C TYR A 195 8.36 -1.35 11.93
N GLU A 196 7.12 -1.54 11.48
CA GLU A 196 6.13 -2.35 12.19
C GLU A 196 6.63 -3.78 12.39
N ALA A 197 7.15 -4.41 11.34
CA ALA A 197 7.72 -5.75 11.40
C ALA A 197 8.97 -5.86 12.30
N LYS A 198 9.62 -4.73 12.60
CA LYS A 198 10.71 -4.63 13.59
C LYS A 198 10.21 -4.41 15.03
N GLY A 199 8.91 -4.28 15.22
CA GLY A 199 8.27 -4.08 16.53
C GLY A 199 8.18 -2.60 16.95
N TYR A 200 8.10 -1.67 16.00
CA TYR A 200 7.79 -0.27 16.29
C TYR A 200 6.30 0.01 16.04
N GLU A 201 5.73 0.92 16.81
CA GLU A 201 4.50 1.61 16.46
C GLU A 201 4.84 2.70 15.44
N VAL A 202 4.21 2.69 14.28
CA VAL A 202 4.54 3.63 13.20
C VAL A 202 3.40 4.59 12.91
N GLU A 203 3.77 5.80 12.51
CA GLU A 203 2.89 6.85 12.04
C GLU A 203 3.45 7.40 10.73
N VAL A 204 2.67 7.35 9.65
CA VAL A 204 3.07 7.92 8.35
C VAL A 204 2.54 9.35 8.27
N THR A 205 3.43 10.33 8.20
CA THR A 205 3.07 11.76 8.22
C THR A 205 2.27 12.14 6.97
N PRO A 206 1.40 13.15 7.00
CA PRO A 206 0.66 13.58 5.80
C PRO A 206 1.61 14.01 4.68
N GLY A 207 1.27 13.67 3.43
CA GLY A 207 2.12 13.90 2.24
C GLY A 207 2.33 15.36 1.81
N GLN A 208 2.13 16.33 2.70
CA GLN A 208 2.54 17.72 2.48
C GLN A 208 3.98 17.93 2.96
N LYS A 209 4.57 19.09 2.61
CA LYS A 209 5.96 19.48 2.92
C LYS A 209 6.24 19.59 4.44
N ASP A 210 6.16 18.50 5.17
CA ASP A 210 6.60 18.40 6.57
C ASP A 210 8.14 18.33 6.68
N GLY A 211 8.81 18.55 5.54
CA GLY A 211 10.23 18.78 5.41
C GLY A 211 11.10 17.55 5.71
N GLY A 212 10.65 16.38 5.28
CA GLY A 212 11.47 15.17 5.29
C GLY A 212 11.36 14.35 6.57
N ARG A 213 10.23 14.42 7.27
CA ARG A 213 9.77 13.38 8.18
C ARG A 213 8.64 12.67 7.48
N ASP A 214 8.89 11.48 6.97
CA ASP A 214 7.90 10.75 6.18
C ASP A 214 7.26 9.64 7.02
N VAL A 215 8.04 9.03 7.93
CA VAL A 215 7.56 8.05 8.90
C VAL A 215 8.15 8.34 10.29
N ILE A 216 7.31 8.29 11.32
CA ILE A 216 7.71 8.33 12.72
C ILE A 216 7.53 6.94 13.30
N ALA A 217 8.60 6.33 13.84
CA ALA A 217 8.55 5.00 14.44
C ALA A 217 8.90 5.08 15.92
N ARG A 218 8.00 4.62 16.79
CA ARG A 218 8.11 4.67 18.25
C ARG A 218 8.21 3.27 18.81
N ARG A 219 9.08 3.10 19.81
CA ARG A 219 9.17 1.89 20.63
C ARG A 219 8.98 2.32 22.07
N THR A 220 8.16 1.59 22.82
CA THR A 220 7.86 1.83 24.23
C THR A 220 8.52 0.77 25.11
N GLY A 221 8.66 1.04 26.41
CA GLY A 221 9.28 0.10 27.37
C GLY A 221 10.72 0.46 27.75
N ALA A 222 11.50 -0.55 28.16
CA ALA A 222 12.87 -0.35 28.64
C ALA A 222 13.83 0.19 27.56
N ASP A 223 13.58 -0.16 26.29
CA ASP A 223 14.32 0.32 25.12
C ASP A 223 13.54 1.42 24.37
N ALA A 224 12.91 2.33 25.12
CA ALA A 224 12.09 3.37 24.52
C ALA A 224 12.92 4.25 23.58
N GLU A 225 12.48 4.34 22.32
CA GLU A 225 13.12 5.18 21.32
C GLU A 225 12.10 5.72 20.32
N THR A 226 12.39 6.90 19.78
CA THR A 226 11.63 7.52 18.69
C THR A 226 12.56 7.75 17.52
N LEU A 227 12.17 7.25 16.34
CA LEU A 227 12.90 7.37 15.10
C LEU A 227 12.15 8.29 14.14
N TYR A 228 12.87 9.25 13.56
CA TYR A 228 12.38 10.01 12.41
C TYR A 228 12.99 9.44 11.13
N VAL A 229 12.14 8.93 10.25
CA VAL A 229 12.56 8.30 9.00
C VAL A 229 12.20 9.20 7.83
N ALA A 230 13.23 9.59 7.07
CA ALA A 230 13.11 10.29 5.81
C ALA A 230 13.28 9.29 4.67
N CYS A 231 12.37 9.29 3.72
CA CYS A 231 12.32 8.38 2.59
C CYS A 231 12.58 9.15 1.28
N SER A 232 13.54 8.67 0.49
CA SER A 232 13.73 9.17 -0.85
C SER A 232 13.85 8.03 -1.86
N ARG A 233 13.02 8.11 -2.89
CA ARG A 233 12.96 7.16 -4.01
C ARG A 233 13.60 7.72 -5.29
N GLY A 234 14.09 8.97 -5.26
CA GLY A 234 14.58 9.66 -6.44
C GLY A 234 15.77 8.92 -7.09
N ALA A 235 15.92 9.06 -8.41
CA ALA A 235 17.00 8.44 -9.17
C ALA A 235 18.39 9.06 -8.90
N SER A 236 18.46 10.17 -8.16
CA SER A 236 19.70 10.84 -7.80
C SER A 236 20.18 10.47 -6.40
N LYS A 237 21.50 10.33 -6.27
CA LYS A 237 22.17 10.26 -4.96
C LYS A 237 21.87 11.54 -4.17
N LYS A 238 21.60 11.39 -2.86
CA LYS A 238 21.38 12.53 -1.97
C LYS A 238 22.69 13.10 -1.43
N ASP A 239 22.71 14.42 -1.28
CA ASP A 239 23.84 15.21 -0.82
C ASP A 239 23.79 15.48 0.69
N ALA A 240 24.81 16.15 1.21
CA ALA A 240 24.93 16.46 2.62
C ALA A 240 23.85 17.42 3.13
N GLU A 241 23.29 18.28 2.28
CA GLU A 241 22.27 19.25 2.69
C GLU A 241 20.99 18.55 3.14
N ALA A 242 20.57 17.52 2.40
CA ALA A 242 19.44 16.68 2.78
C ALA A 242 19.66 15.95 4.12
N VAL A 243 20.88 15.47 4.38
CA VAL A 243 21.24 14.78 5.63
C VAL A 243 21.28 15.75 6.81
N ALA A 244 21.87 16.94 6.61
CA ALA A 244 21.94 17.98 7.62
C ALA A 244 20.54 18.53 7.99
N ALA A 245 19.65 18.65 7.01
CA ALA A 245 18.27 19.06 7.23
C ALA A 245 17.50 18.07 8.13
N LEU A 246 17.72 16.76 8.00
CA LEU A 246 17.14 15.76 8.89
C LEU A 246 17.72 15.87 10.31
N ASN A 247 19.04 16.03 10.45
CA ASN A 247 19.68 16.15 11.75
C ASN A 247 19.18 17.36 12.55
N GLY A 248 19.08 18.53 11.91
CA GLY A 248 18.55 19.74 12.54
C GLY A 248 17.12 19.59 13.06
N ARG A 249 16.38 18.60 12.56
CA ARG A 249 14.99 18.33 12.95
C ARG A 249 14.86 17.35 14.11
N LEU A 250 15.90 16.60 14.46
CA LEU A 250 15.85 15.65 15.58
C LEU A 250 15.57 16.33 16.92
N ASP A 251 15.85 17.62 17.01
CA ASP A 251 15.65 18.44 18.21
C ASP A 251 14.38 19.31 18.16
N THR A 252 13.53 19.16 17.14
CA THR A 252 12.28 19.93 16.98
C THR A 252 11.04 19.03 17.14
N GLY A 253 10.03 19.45 17.89
CA GLY A 253 8.83 18.64 18.18
C GLY A 253 9.05 17.59 19.30
N GLU A 254 8.49 16.38 19.16
CA GLU A 254 8.89 15.24 20.00
C GLU A 254 10.37 14.95 19.76
N ARG A 255 11.18 14.90 20.81
CA ARG A 255 12.63 14.76 20.70
C ARG A 255 12.96 13.36 20.21
N ALA A 256 13.24 13.20 18.92
CA ALA A 256 13.57 11.90 18.34
C ALA A 256 14.93 11.43 18.82
N SER A 257 15.04 10.18 19.25
CA SER A 257 16.31 9.58 19.66
C SER A 257 17.29 9.55 18.49
N ARG A 258 16.81 9.22 17.29
CA ARG A 258 17.63 9.01 16.10
C ARG A 258 16.87 9.33 14.80
N GLY A 259 17.59 9.77 13.78
CA GLY A 259 17.11 9.94 12.41
C GLY A 259 17.58 8.82 11.50
N VAL A 260 16.75 8.42 10.56
CA VAL A 260 17.11 7.45 9.50
C VAL A 260 16.80 8.07 8.15
N PHE A 261 17.81 8.21 7.30
CA PHE A 261 17.61 8.65 5.92
C PHE A 261 17.73 7.45 4.99
N ILE A 262 16.65 7.11 4.30
CA ILE A 262 16.60 6.02 3.33
C ILE A 262 16.65 6.61 1.93
N ASN A 263 17.61 6.19 1.09
CA ASN A 263 17.60 6.55 -0.34
C ASN A 263 17.86 5.34 -1.24
N VAL A 264 16.95 5.08 -2.18
CA VAL A 264 17.06 3.98 -3.15
C VAL A 264 18.24 4.19 -4.11
N ALA A 265 18.52 5.41 -4.56
CA ALA A 265 19.67 5.69 -5.43
C ALA A 265 21.02 5.80 -4.68
N GLY A 266 21.02 5.70 -3.35
CA GLY A 266 22.22 5.79 -2.51
C GLY A 266 22.66 7.23 -2.19
N PHE A 267 23.87 7.41 -1.67
CA PHE A 267 24.36 8.70 -1.17
C PHE A 267 25.62 9.14 -1.88
N THR A 268 25.92 10.44 -1.88
CA THR A 268 27.17 10.94 -2.46
C THR A 268 28.36 10.45 -1.64
N GLU A 269 29.32 9.80 -2.32
CA GLU A 269 30.48 9.13 -1.69
C GLU A 269 31.81 9.84 -1.97
N GLN A 270 31.88 10.71 -2.98
CA GLN A 270 33.11 11.40 -3.39
C GLN A 270 32.88 12.91 -3.57
N GLY A 271 33.81 13.73 -3.07
CA GLY A 271 33.78 15.21 -3.12
C GLY A 271 33.86 15.86 -1.72
N PRO A 272 34.04 17.20 -1.63
CA PRO A 272 33.91 17.93 -0.37
C PRO A 272 32.43 17.99 0.07
N GLY A 273 32.13 17.69 1.34
CA GLY A 273 30.77 17.72 1.88
C GLY A 273 29.88 16.52 1.47
N THR A 274 30.41 15.30 1.50
CA THR A 274 29.63 14.09 1.18
C THR A 274 28.60 13.77 2.27
N ALA A 275 27.45 13.23 1.88
CA ALA A 275 26.43 12.77 2.81
C ALA A 275 26.98 11.75 3.83
N VAL A 276 27.90 10.88 3.39
CA VAL A 276 28.56 9.89 4.26
C VAL A 276 29.51 10.54 5.28
N ALA A 277 30.26 11.58 4.89
CA ALA A 277 31.13 12.31 5.82
C ALA A 277 30.31 13.08 6.86
N VAL A 278 29.24 13.77 6.42
CA VAL A 278 28.35 14.51 7.32
C VAL A 278 27.59 13.58 8.27
N ALA A 279 27.16 12.41 7.81
CA ALA A 279 26.55 11.42 8.70
C ALA A 279 27.53 10.87 9.75
N LYS A 280 28.83 10.77 9.44
CA LYS A 280 29.85 10.40 10.45
C LYS A 280 30.02 11.45 11.55
N GLU A 281 29.82 12.72 11.22
CA GLU A 281 29.84 13.83 12.18
C GLU A 281 28.52 13.96 12.96
N MET A 282 27.46 13.25 12.52
CA MET A 282 26.12 13.28 13.10
C MET A 282 25.73 11.89 13.65
N PRO A 283 26.16 11.53 14.87
CA PRO A 283 26.01 10.17 15.42
C PRO A 283 24.55 9.72 15.58
N ARG A 284 23.60 10.67 15.55
CA ARG A 284 22.15 10.41 15.64
C ARG A 284 21.49 10.22 14.28
N VAL A 285 22.21 10.24 13.15
CA VAL A 285 21.63 10.00 11.82
C VAL A 285 22.24 8.75 11.18
N ALA A 286 21.38 7.78 10.86
CA ALA A 286 21.74 6.60 10.09
C ALA A 286 21.36 6.78 8.62
N LEU A 287 22.30 6.48 7.72
CA LEU A 287 22.02 6.41 6.28
C LEU A 287 21.73 4.96 5.90
N LEU A 288 20.63 4.75 5.18
CA LEU A 288 20.23 3.46 4.64
C LEU A 288 20.14 3.56 3.12
N GLY A 289 21.19 3.07 2.46
CA GLY A 289 21.18 2.90 1.01
C GLY A 289 20.40 1.64 0.61
N ARG A 290 20.20 1.45 -0.70
CA ARG A 290 19.56 0.26 -1.27
C ARG A 290 20.17 -1.06 -0.75
N ASP A 291 21.50 -1.16 -0.74
CA ASP A 291 22.22 -2.38 -0.37
C ASP A 291 22.01 -2.76 1.11
N GLN A 292 21.65 -1.79 1.94
CA GLN A 292 21.35 -1.99 3.36
C GLN A 292 19.85 -2.18 3.60
N LEU A 293 19.01 -1.54 2.77
CA LEU A 293 17.55 -1.63 2.86
C LEU A 293 17.05 -3.01 2.42
N LEU A 294 17.56 -3.54 1.30
CA LEU A 294 17.10 -4.82 0.74
C LEU A 294 17.26 -5.99 1.71
N PRO A 295 18.40 -6.20 2.38
CA PRO A 295 18.53 -7.25 3.39
C PRO A 295 17.54 -7.10 4.55
N GLN A 296 17.22 -5.88 4.95
CA GLN A 296 16.27 -5.62 6.03
C GLN A 296 14.83 -5.92 5.60
N LEU A 297 14.44 -5.53 4.38
CA LEU A 297 13.15 -5.90 3.81
C LEU A 297 13.02 -7.43 3.72
N ASN A 298 14.05 -8.12 3.23
CA ASN A 298 14.04 -9.57 3.11
C ASN A 298 14.00 -10.27 4.48
N ALA A 299 14.71 -9.74 5.48
CA ALA A 299 14.77 -10.33 6.81
C ALA A 299 13.46 -10.18 7.60
N HIS A 300 12.77 -9.04 7.45
CA HIS A 300 11.59 -8.71 8.25
C HIS A 300 10.26 -8.92 7.52
N LEU A 301 10.22 -8.75 6.19
CA LEU A 301 9.01 -8.93 5.38
C LEU A 301 9.03 -10.23 4.57
N GLY A 302 10.15 -10.97 4.57
CA GLY A 302 10.36 -12.18 3.78
C GLY A 302 10.91 -11.88 2.38
N ALA A 303 11.66 -12.80 1.77
CA ALA A 303 12.31 -12.58 0.47
C ALA A 303 11.34 -12.42 -0.72
N ASP A 304 10.07 -12.75 -0.51
CA ASP A 304 8.97 -12.68 -1.46
C ASP A 304 8.17 -11.36 -1.34
N TRP A 305 8.57 -10.45 -0.45
CA TRP A 305 7.91 -9.15 -0.26
C TRP A 305 7.65 -8.36 -1.56
N PRO A 306 8.47 -8.38 -2.64
CA PRO A 306 8.18 -7.62 -3.86
C PRO A 306 6.89 -8.06 -4.55
N TYR A 307 6.52 -9.33 -4.37
CA TYR A 307 5.30 -9.91 -4.92
C TYR A 307 4.06 -9.52 -4.08
N ARG A 308 4.26 -9.23 -2.80
CA ARG A 308 3.19 -8.90 -1.83
C ARG A 308 3.11 -7.42 -1.47
N VAL A 309 3.97 -6.59 -2.07
CA VAL A 309 4.18 -5.20 -1.69
C VAL A 309 2.90 -4.37 -1.66
N ASP A 310 1.96 -4.58 -2.59
CA ASP A 310 0.68 -3.83 -2.58
C ASP A 310 -0.17 -4.18 -1.37
N ARG A 311 -0.20 -5.45 -0.99
CA ARG A 311 -0.94 -5.91 0.20
C ARG A 311 -0.30 -5.40 1.48
N ILE A 312 1.03 -5.40 1.53
CA ILE A 312 1.80 -4.85 2.66
C ILE A 312 1.46 -3.35 2.82
N ILE A 313 1.54 -2.59 1.73
CA ILE A 313 1.21 -1.16 1.72
C ILE A 313 -0.26 -0.92 2.10
N ALA A 314 -1.16 -1.73 1.55
CA ALA A 314 -2.60 -1.64 1.83
C ALA A 314 -2.90 -1.86 3.32
N ALA A 315 -2.28 -2.86 3.94
CA ALA A 315 -2.46 -3.15 5.37
C ALA A 315 -2.07 -1.94 6.23
N VAL A 316 -0.87 -1.39 6.03
CA VAL A 316 -0.40 -0.22 6.80
C VAL A 316 -1.30 0.98 6.57
N ARG A 317 -1.66 1.27 5.31
CA ARG A 317 -2.56 2.40 4.99
C ARG A 317 -3.88 2.33 5.75
N ARG A 318 -4.47 1.14 5.86
CA ARG A 318 -5.73 0.92 6.58
C ARG A 318 -5.58 1.21 8.08
N ASP A 319 -4.49 0.77 8.68
CA ASP A 319 -4.24 0.97 10.11
C ASP A 319 -4.05 2.46 10.42
N GLN A 320 -3.43 3.20 9.49
CA GLN A 320 -3.25 4.66 9.59
C GLN A 320 -4.55 5.45 9.35
N ASP A 321 -5.47 4.94 8.53
CA ASP A 321 -6.78 5.57 8.26
C ASP A 321 -7.83 5.31 9.35
N THR A 322 -7.58 4.33 10.24
CA THR A 322 -8.48 4.01 11.35
C THR A 322 -8.25 5.02 12.48
N PRO A 323 -9.29 5.79 12.91
CA PRO A 323 -9.09 6.76 13.98
C PRO A 323 -8.67 6.02 15.25
N GLN A 324 -7.44 6.27 15.71
CA GLN A 324 -6.98 5.80 17.01
C GLN A 324 -7.95 6.31 18.07
N THR A 325 -8.74 5.41 18.65
CA THR A 325 -9.54 5.69 19.82
C THR A 325 -8.57 6.13 20.91
N ALA A 326 -8.61 7.41 21.27
CA ALA A 326 -7.87 7.93 22.41
C ALA A 326 -8.12 7.00 23.61
N SER A 327 -7.05 6.41 24.14
CA SER A 327 -7.12 5.66 25.38
C SER A 327 -7.68 6.59 26.47
N PRO A 328 -8.71 6.19 27.25
CA PRO A 328 -9.14 6.99 28.38
C PRO A 328 -8.02 6.96 29.43
N GLY A 329 -7.46 8.13 29.72
CA GLY A 329 -6.64 8.35 30.90
C GLY A 329 -7.48 8.42 32.17
#